data_AF-A0A7V2XY42-F1
#
_entry.id   AF-A0A7V2XY42-F1
#
_cell.length_a   1.000
_cell.length_b   1.000
_cell.length_c   1.000
_cell.angle_alpha   90.00
_cell.angle_beta   90.00
_cell.angle_gamma   90.00
#
_symmetry.space_group_name_H-M   'P 1'
#
loop_
_entity.id
_entity.type
_entity.pdbx_description
1 polymer ?
#
loop_
_entity_poly.entity_id
_entity_poly.type
_entity_poly.pdbx_seq_one_letter_code
_entity_poly.pdbx_strand_id
1 'polypeptide(L)'
;MPAVWVFAGHVYEGDMGDTSRPISDVVVSLVGSPNTWPGGVLLDATLTDADGAFLLRTEARIRHLPLFLSGLGKGRHIPSIASKFLRQMVPSVNRPRGARKVPMRVGYFIGCANDFIFPHIGQMTIGFLTKHGVEVLVPKGQGCCGAPVWLGVGDFETGRKLADINTRVFQDVEYIITDCATCASALKEYPKYLANTPARYDVYNGFAAKVRDLTDFLVNVLNLPQLAYESSAEVKGRKVTWHDPCHAIRYLGIREQPRAILKSLPDVEFVEMVRADQCCGMAGAFSLHYYDLSKKIADKKAETIKESGADIVATSCPGCMIHLTDTLRRKKMFPKVMNIIELLR
;
A
#
# COMPACT_ATOMS: atom_id res chain seq x y z
N MET A 1 -39.50 1.97 33.82
CA MET A 1 -38.55 0.94 34.30
C MET A 1 -37.16 1.48 33.99
N PRO A 2 -36.29 1.74 34.98
CA PRO A 2 -34.96 2.29 34.69
C PRO A 2 -34.12 1.24 33.96
N ALA A 3 -33.47 1.64 32.88
CA ALA A 3 -32.57 0.79 32.11
C ALA A 3 -31.17 0.85 32.71
N VAL A 4 -30.64 -0.32 33.11
CA VAL A 4 -29.31 -0.48 33.69
C VAL A 4 -28.30 -0.75 32.57
N TRP A 5 -27.16 -0.04 32.56
CA TRP A 5 -26.07 -0.28 31.61
C TRP A 5 -24.72 -0.41 32.31
N VAL A 6 -23.82 -1.21 31.73
CA VAL A 6 -22.47 -1.47 32.25
C VAL A 6 -21.42 -0.99 31.25
N PHE A 7 -20.55 -0.08 31.68
CA PHE A 7 -19.38 0.37 30.93
C PHE A 7 -18.16 0.37 31.86
N ALA A 8 -17.03 -0.19 31.40
CA ALA A 8 -15.80 -0.33 32.19
C ALA A 8 -16.00 -0.87 33.64
N GLY A 9 -16.89 -1.85 33.79
CA GLY A 9 -17.11 -2.56 35.06
C GLY A 9 -17.92 -1.82 36.13
N HIS A 10 -18.55 -0.69 35.80
CA HIS A 10 -19.40 0.06 36.74
C HIS A 10 -20.85 0.14 36.23
N VAL A 11 -21.81 0.11 37.16
CA VAL A 11 -23.25 0.07 36.90
C VAL A 11 -23.85 1.45 37.17
N TYR A 12 -24.63 1.97 36.22
CA TYR A 12 -25.33 3.27 36.37
C TYR A 12 -26.83 3.13 36.09
N GLU A 13 -27.64 3.88 36.84
CA GLU A 13 -29.10 3.99 36.69
C GLU A 13 -29.51 5.46 36.46
N GLY A 14 -30.35 5.73 35.46
CA GLY A 14 -30.88 7.07 35.17
C GLY A 14 -31.95 7.08 34.07
N ASP A 15 -32.89 8.02 34.16
CA ASP A 15 -34.12 8.09 33.35
C ASP A 15 -33.89 8.83 32.02
N MET A 16 -34.30 8.24 30.89
CA MET A 16 -34.19 8.87 29.56
C MET A 16 -35.42 9.72 29.28
N GLY A 17 -35.34 11.03 29.50
CA GLY A 17 -36.48 11.90 29.22
C GLY A 17 -36.29 13.41 29.41
N ASP A 18 -35.30 14.03 28.76
CA ASP A 18 -35.39 15.45 28.38
C ASP A 18 -34.44 15.74 27.20
N THR A 19 -34.98 16.27 26.10
CA THR A 19 -34.25 16.56 24.84
C THR A 19 -34.17 18.05 24.53
N SER A 20 -34.30 18.92 25.54
CA SER A 20 -34.51 20.36 25.30
C SER A 20 -33.32 21.30 25.58
N ARG A 21 -32.07 20.82 25.74
CA ARG A 21 -30.91 21.74 25.93
C ARG A 21 -29.66 21.38 25.12
N PRO A 22 -29.00 22.36 24.45
CA PRO A 22 -27.70 22.15 23.80
C PRO A 22 -26.58 21.91 24.83
N ILE A 23 -25.68 20.98 24.52
CA ILE A 23 -24.57 20.52 25.38
C ILE A 23 -23.38 21.52 25.43
N SER A 24 -23.57 22.79 25.04
CA SER A 24 -22.49 23.79 25.01
C SER A 24 -22.30 24.59 26.32
N ASP A 25 -23.21 24.51 27.29
CA ASP A 25 -23.24 25.47 28.43
C ASP A 25 -22.92 24.86 29.81
N VAL A 26 -22.16 23.76 29.87
CA VAL A 26 -21.66 23.25 31.16
C VAL A 26 -20.13 23.21 31.13
N VAL A 27 -19.55 24.15 31.89
CA VAL A 27 -18.13 24.36 32.23
C VAL A 27 -17.33 25.31 31.31
N VAL A 28 -17.68 26.60 31.36
CA VAL A 28 -16.67 27.68 31.42
C VAL A 28 -16.68 28.24 32.83
N SER A 29 -15.78 27.73 33.66
CA SER A 29 -15.38 28.32 34.93
C SER A 29 -14.06 27.68 35.30
N LEU A 30 -12.98 28.47 35.33
CA LEU A 30 -11.57 28.12 35.56
C LEU A 30 -10.75 27.91 34.28
N VAL A 31 -10.39 28.98 33.56
CA VAL A 31 -8.98 29.36 33.27
C VAL A 31 -8.97 30.86 32.90
N GLY A 32 -8.16 31.66 33.59
CA GLY A 32 -8.03 33.10 33.37
C GLY A 32 -7.15 33.48 32.17
N SER A 33 -7.52 34.61 31.57
CA SER A 33 -6.82 35.55 30.66
C SER A 33 -5.81 35.03 29.60
N PRO A 34 -6.03 35.36 28.30
CA PRO A 34 -5.07 35.15 27.22
C PRO A 34 -4.12 36.35 27.10
N ASN A 35 -2.81 36.12 26.96
CA ASN A 35 -1.93 37.07 26.27
C ASN A 35 -0.57 36.47 25.81
N THR A 36 -0.28 36.73 24.53
CA THR A 36 1.02 36.81 23.82
C THR A 36 1.87 35.56 23.57
N TRP A 37 1.74 34.97 22.37
CA TRP A 37 2.81 34.28 21.62
C TRP A 37 2.78 34.75 20.15
N PRO A 38 3.91 35.17 19.54
CA PRO A 38 3.94 35.62 18.15
C PRO A 38 4.24 34.45 17.20
N GLY A 39 3.27 34.08 16.37
CA GLY A 39 3.43 33.06 15.33
C GLY A 39 2.10 32.39 15.00
N GLY A 40 1.34 33.00 14.09
CA GLY A 40 -0.02 32.57 13.76
C GLY A 40 -0.10 31.15 13.19
N VAL A 41 -0.82 30.28 13.91
CA VAL A 41 -1.62 29.17 13.37
C VAL A 41 -2.88 29.09 14.22
N LEU A 42 -4.04 29.48 13.67
CA LEU A 42 -5.34 29.24 14.28
C LEU A 42 -5.70 27.76 14.11
N LEU A 43 -5.33 26.94 15.09
CA LEU A 43 -5.94 25.64 15.36
C LEU A 43 -7.07 25.89 16.34
N ASP A 44 -8.32 25.76 15.88
CA ASP A 44 -9.48 25.78 16.76
C ASP A 44 -9.47 24.47 17.57
N ALA A 45 -8.88 24.54 18.75
CA ALA A 45 -8.62 23.42 19.66
C ALA A 45 -9.41 23.65 20.94
N THR A 46 -10.66 23.21 20.95
CA THR A 46 -11.39 23.02 22.20
C THR A 46 -12.07 21.66 22.14
N LEU A 47 -11.45 20.69 22.81
CA LEU A 47 -12.04 19.61 23.61
C LEU A 47 -10.95 18.58 23.91
N THR A 48 -10.28 18.76 25.05
CA THR A 48 -9.43 17.75 25.69
C THR A 48 -10.30 16.86 26.57
N ASP A 49 -10.12 15.54 26.53
CA ASP A 49 -10.62 14.66 27.59
C ASP A 49 -9.80 14.86 28.88
N ALA A 50 -10.29 14.32 30.00
CA ALA A 50 -9.68 14.48 31.33
C ALA A 50 -8.24 13.90 31.43
N ASP A 51 -7.79 13.19 30.40
CA ASP A 51 -6.48 12.56 30.31
C ASP A 51 -5.55 13.21 29.24
N GLY A 52 -5.97 14.32 28.63
CA GLY A 52 -5.13 15.13 27.76
C GLY A 52 -4.86 14.55 26.36
N ALA A 53 -5.71 13.66 25.85
CA ALA A 53 -5.58 13.12 24.50
C ALA A 53 -6.20 14.05 23.45
N PHE A 54 -5.40 14.51 22.49
CA PHE A 54 -5.84 15.34 21.37
C PHE A 54 -6.57 14.49 20.32
N LEU A 55 -7.90 14.51 20.32
CA LEU A 55 -8.72 13.75 19.36
C LEU A 55 -9.03 14.58 18.11
N LEU A 56 -8.39 14.23 16.99
CA LEU A 56 -8.71 14.76 15.66
C LEU A 56 -10.11 14.32 15.22
N ARG A 57 -11.06 15.25 15.16
CA ARG A 57 -12.35 15.06 14.49
C ARG A 57 -12.11 15.04 12.97
N THR A 58 -12.27 13.89 12.34
CA THR A 58 -12.30 13.76 10.87
C THR A 58 -13.69 13.26 10.48
N GLU A 59 -14.33 13.91 9.50
CA GLU A 59 -15.66 13.52 9.01
C GLU A 59 -15.66 12.16 8.29
N ALA A 60 -14.49 11.63 7.95
CA ALA A 60 -14.31 10.28 7.46
C ALA A 60 -14.04 9.33 8.63
N ARG A 61 -14.95 8.38 8.89
CA ARG A 61 -14.66 7.26 9.81
C ARG A 61 -13.48 6.44 9.25
N ILE A 62 -12.26 6.70 9.73
CA ILE A 62 -11.13 5.79 9.52
C ILE A 62 -11.44 4.52 10.32
N ARG A 63 -12.06 3.53 9.66
CA ARG A 63 -12.24 2.20 10.24
C ARG A 63 -10.85 1.67 10.61
N HIS A 64 -10.64 1.31 11.88
CA HIS A 64 -9.38 0.83 12.47
C HIS A 64 -8.34 1.90 12.86
N LEU A 65 -8.74 3.16 13.07
CA LEU A 65 -7.88 4.19 13.68
C LEU A 65 -7.13 3.72 14.95
N PRO A 66 -7.74 2.95 15.89
CA PRO A 66 -7.02 2.44 17.06
C PRO A 66 -5.86 1.49 16.71
N LEU A 67 -6.00 0.67 15.67
CA LEU A 67 -4.94 -0.25 15.21
C LEU A 67 -3.78 0.54 14.58
N PHE A 68 -4.11 1.58 13.81
CA PHE A 68 -3.14 2.50 13.22
C PHE A 68 -2.39 3.31 14.28
N LEU A 69 -3.11 3.88 15.26
CA LEU A 69 -2.55 4.63 16.39
C LEU A 69 -1.68 3.73 17.29
N SER A 70 -2.05 2.46 17.51
CA SER A 70 -1.22 1.52 18.28
C SER A 70 0.15 1.24 17.65
N GLY A 71 0.27 1.43 16.33
CA GLY A 71 1.55 1.33 15.61
C GLY A 71 2.44 2.54 15.82
N LEU A 72 1.87 3.74 15.99
CA LEU A 72 2.61 4.99 16.23
C LEU A 72 3.29 5.00 17.60
N GLY A 73 2.64 4.46 18.63
CA GLY A 73 3.19 4.41 20.00
C GLY A 73 4.41 3.50 20.19
N LYS A 74 4.78 2.69 19.19
CA LYS A 74 5.92 1.75 19.26
C LYS A 74 7.20 2.25 18.57
N GLY A 75 7.26 3.53 18.22
CA GLY A 75 8.43 4.12 17.53
C GLY A 75 8.56 3.65 16.08
N ARG A 76 7.43 3.40 15.40
CA ARG A 76 7.39 3.05 13.99
C ARG A 76 7.34 4.30 13.13
N HIS A 77 8.14 4.34 12.07
CA HIS A 77 8.02 5.34 11.03
C HIS A 77 6.96 4.89 10.02
N ILE A 78 5.78 5.50 10.11
CA ILE A 78 4.69 5.26 9.17
C ILE A 78 4.71 6.37 8.11
N PRO A 79 4.71 6.02 6.81
CA PRO A 79 4.58 7.01 5.75
C PRO A 79 3.28 7.82 5.89
N SER A 80 3.33 9.09 5.47
CA SER A 80 2.14 9.94 5.42
C SER A 80 1.14 9.42 4.40
N ILE A 81 -0.15 9.54 4.73
CA ILE A 81 -1.23 9.37 3.75
C ILE A 81 -1.14 10.53 2.75
N ALA A 82 -1.31 10.23 1.47
CA ALA A 82 -1.28 11.22 0.41
C ALA A 82 -2.48 12.19 0.51
N SER A 83 -2.25 13.47 0.19
CA SER A 83 -3.31 14.50 0.18
C SER A 83 -4.32 14.31 -0.96
N LYS A 84 -3.92 13.63 -2.04
CA LYS A 84 -4.78 13.18 -3.13
C LYS A 84 -4.49 11.72 -3.42
N PHE A 85 -5.53 10.91 -3.56
CA PHE A 85 -5.39 9.50 -3.85
C PHE A 85 -5.26 9.26 -5.34
N LEU A 86 -4.55 8.21 -5.74
CA LEU A 86 -4.32 7.91 -7.16
C LEU A 86 -5.63 7.85 -7.94
N ARG A 87 -6.68 7.23 -7.38
CA ARG A 87 -7.99 7.14 -8.03
C ARG A 87 -8.64 8.49 -8.31
N GLN A 88 -8.23 9.56 -7.64
CA GLN A 88 -8.69 10.94 -7.88
C GLN A 88 -7.80 11.68 -8.90
N MET A 89 -6.57 11.21 -9.10
CA MET A 89 -5.55 11.90 -9.90
C MET A 89 -5.53 11.46 -11.37
N VAL A 90 -5.93 10.22 -11.67
CA VAL A 90 -5.87 9.66 -13.03
C VAL A 90 -7.27 9.41 -13.60
N PRO A 91 -7.48 9.56 -14.92
CA PRO A 91 -8.74 9.16 -15.55
C PRO A 91 -8.94 7.64 -15.53
N SER A 92 -10.18 7.19 -15.73
CA SER A 92 -10.51 5.75 -15.79
C SER A 92 -9.95 5.06 -17.03
N VAL A 93 -9.66 5.81 -18.09
CA VAL A 93 -9.07 5.31 -19.34
C VAL A 93 -7.87 6.19 -19.68
N ASN A 94 -6.69 5.59 -19.83
CA ASN A 94 -5.44 6.29 -20.14
C ASN A 94 -4.93 5.74 -21.47
N ARG A 95 -4.90 6.59 -22.50
CA ARG A 95 -4.53 6.19 -23.87
C ARG A 95 -3.08 6.55 -24.19
N PRO A 96 -2.37 5.73 -24.97
CA PRO A 96 -1.11 6.12 -25.59
C PRO A 96 -1.27 7.39 -26.42
N ARG A 97 -0.28 8.30 -26.35
CA ARG A 97 -0.32 9.53 -27.15
C ARG A 97 -0.11 9.21 -28.63
N GLY A 98 -0.96 9.78 -29.51
CA GLY A 98 -0.81 9.66 -30.97
C GLY A 98 -1.19 8.31 -31.57
N ALA A 99 -1.69 7.35 -30.77
CA ALA A 99 -2.06 6.03 -31.29
C ALA A 99 -3.42 6.04 -31.99
N ARG A 100 -3.44 5.73 -33.30
CA ARG A 100 -4.68 5.51 -34.07
C ARG A 100 -5.30 4.12 -33.81
N LYS A 101 -4.48 3.15 -33.40
CA LYS A 101 -4.88 1.80 -32.98
C LYS A 101 -4.12 1.44 -31.71
N VAL A 102 -4.83 0.89 -30.72
CA VAL A 102 -4.22 0.40 -29.48
C VAL A 102 -3.95 -1.09 -29.63
N PRO A 103 -2.69 -1.56 -29.56
CA PRO A 103 -2.34 -2.97 -29.70
C PRO A 103 -2.77 -3.83 -28.51
N MET A 104 -2.90 -3.25 -27.31
CA MET A 104 -3.26 -3.98 -26.09
C MET A 104 -3.98 -3.09 -25.08
N ARG A 105 -5.00 -3.64 -24.41
CA ARG A 105 -5.71 -3.01 -23.31
C ARG A 105 -5.54 -3.81 -22.02
N VAL A 106 -5.01 -3.16 -20.99
CA VAL A 106 -4.81 -3.76 -19.67
C VAL A 106 -5.59 -3.02 -18.59
N GLY A 107 -5.96 -3.73 -17.54
CA GLY A 107 -6.47 -3.15 -16.30
C GLY A 107 -5.32 -2.93 -15.33
N TYR A 108 -5.23 -1.76 -14.73
CA TYR A 108 -4.27 -1.50 -13.65
C TYR A 108 -4.96 -1.63 -12.28
N PHE A 109 -4.53 -2.65 -11.54
CA PHE A 109 -4.93 -2.88 -10.16
C PHE A 109 -4.03 -2.05 -9.24
N ILE A 110 -4.56 -0.91 -8.79
CA ILE A 110 -3.80 0.12 -8.09
C ILE A 110 -3.36 -0.33 -6.69
N GLY A 111 -4.14 -1.21 -6.05
CA GLY A 111 -3.93 -1.58 -4.65
C GLY A 111 -4.09 -0.43 -3.65
N CYS A 112 -4.10 -0.74 -2.37
CA CYS A 112 -4.32 0.27 -1.33
C CYS A 112 -3.10 1.16 -1.09
N ALA A 113 -1.89 0.60 -1.11
CA ALA A 113 -0.68 1.37 -0.80
C ALA A 113 -0.36 2.40 -1.89
N ASN A 114 -0.47 2.06 -3.17
CA ASN A 114 -0.24 3.06 -4.21
C ASN A 114 -1.39 4.06 -4.28
N ASP A 115 -2.62 3.67 -3.96
CA ASP A 115 -3.72 4.64 -3.93
C ASP A 115 -3.59 5.68 -2.79
N PHE A 116 -3.27 5.23 -1.57
CA PHE A 116 -3.32 6.08 -0.37
C PHE A 116 -1.96 6.58 0.11
N ILE A 117 -0.85 5.93 -0.24
CA ILE A 117 0.49 6.24 0.31
C ILE A 117 1.46 6.67 -0.80
N PHE A 118 1.47 5.96 -1.92
CA PHE A 118 2.41 6.20 -3.02
C PHE A 118 1.71 6.40 -4.38
N PRO A 119 0.84 7.43 -4.52
CA PRO A 119 0.10 7.66 -5.76
C PRO A 119 0.98 7.96 -6.95
N HIS A 120 2.19 8.47 -6.73
CA HIS A 120 3.14 8.71 -7.82
C HIS A 120 3.58 7.40 -8.51
N ILE A 121 3.73 6.30 -7.77
CA ILE A 121 4.08 4.98 -8.33
C ILE A 121 3.07 4.58 -9.41
N GLY A 122 1.77 4.69 -9.11
CA GLY A 122 0.75 4.30 -10.09
C GLY A 122 0.64 5.26 -11.28
N GLN A 123 0.94 6.55 -11.09
CA GLN A 123 1.06 7.48 -12.22
C GLN A 123 2.24 7.11 -13.12
N MET A 124 3.38 6.75 -12.54
CA MET A 124 4.56 6.29 -13.28
C MET A 124 4.27 4.99 -14.02
N THR A 125 3.58 4.02 -13.39
CA THR A 125 3.14 2.78 -14.05
C THR A 125 2.23 3.06 -15.24
N ILE A 126 1.21 3.90 -15.08
CA ILE A 126 0.30 4.29 -16.17
C ILE A 126 1.06 5.02 -17.28
N GLY A 127 1.93 5.97 -16.93
CA GLY A 127 2.73 6.75 -17.86
C GLY A 127 3.68 5.86 -18.67
N PHE A 128 4.39 4.95 -18.01
CA PHE A 128 5.30 4.01 -18.65
C PHE A 128 4.57 3.08 -19.62
N LEU A 129 3.45 2.48 -19.20
CA LEU A 129 2.67 1.58 -20.05
C LEU A 129 2.08 2.31 -21.28
N THR A 130 1.53 3.51 -21.08
CA THR A 130 0.98 4.31 -22.19
C THR A 130 2.06 4.84 -23.14
N LYS A 131 3.27 5.15 -22.65
CA LYS A 131 4.46 5.45 -23.49
C LYS A 131 4.83 4.27 -24.38
N HIS A 132 4.62 3.04 -23.92
CA HIS A 132 4.88 1.79 -24.64
C HIS A 132 3.65 1.23 -25.38
N GLY A 133 2.69 2.09 -25.72
CA GLY A 133 1.57 1.72 -26.60
C GLY A 133 0.44 0.94 -25.95
N VAL A 134 0.42 0.80 -24.61
CA VAL A 134 -0.64 0.08 -23.90
C VAL A 134 -1.73 1.04 -23.43
N GLU A 135 -3.02 0.76 -23.72
CA GLU A 135 -4.13 1.48 -23.09
C GLU A 135 -4.39 0.92 -21.69
N VAL A 136 -4.43 1.81 -20.70
CA VAL A 136 -4.55 1.44 -19.29
C VAL A 136 -5.92 1.85 -18.75
N LEU A 137 -6.74 0.86 -18.41
CA LEU A 137 -7.97 1.03 -17.67
C LEU A 137 -7.69 1.05 -16.16
N VAL A 138 -8.24 2.05 -15.47
CA VAL A 138 -8.18 2.18 -14.01
C VAL A 138 -9.62 2.22 -13.48
N PRO A 139 -10.27 1.05 -13.29
CA PRO A 139 -11.65 1.02 -12.81
C PRO A 139 -11.76 1.65 -11.42
N LYS A 140 -12.65 2.66 -11.26
CA LYS A 140 -12.85 3.33 -9.97
C LYS A 140 -13.50 2.44 -8.91
N GLY A 141 -14.26 1.45 -9.36
CA GLY A 141 -14.95 0.47 -8.51
C GLY A 141 -14.08 -0.68 -8.01
N GLN A 142 -12.77 -0.71 -8.32
CA GLN A 142 -11.90 -1.77 -7.80
C GLN A 142 -11.75 -1.70 -6.29
N GLY A 143 -11.78 -2.86 -5.64
CA GLY A 143 -11.62 -3.03 -4.21
C GLY A 143 -10.18 -3.36 -3.79
N CYS A 144 -9.99 -3.60 -2.49
CA CYS A 144 -8.74 -4.16 -1.98
C CYS A 144 -8.53 -5.59 -2.50
N CYS A 145 -7.28 -6.03 -2.66
CA CYS A 145 -6.97 -7.43 -2.99
C CYS A 145 -7.36 -8.40 -1.85
N GLY A 146 -7.57 -7.87 -0.65
CA GLY A 146 -8.00 -8.62 0.52
C GLY A 146 -6.87 -9.34 1.26
N ALA A 147 -5.60 -9.20 0.85
CA ALA A 147 -4.49 -9.92 1.49
C ALA A 147 -4.48 -9.78 3.04
N PRO A 148 -4.60 -8.58 3.65
CA PRO A 148 -4.69 -8.51 5.12
C PRO A 148 -5.95 -9.17 5.71
N VAL A 149 -7.04 -9.24 4.95
CA VAL A 149 -8.37 -9.68 5.39
C VAL A 149 -8.48 -11.20 5.39
N TRP A 150 -8.26 -11.85 4.24
CA TRP A 150 -8.49 -13.29 4.12
C TRP A 150 -7.18 -14.09 4.23
N LEU A 151 -6.04 -13.61 3.70
CA LEU A 151 -4.74 -14.26 3.92
C LEU A 151 -4.20 -13.99 5.33
N GLY A 152 -4.41 -12.77 5.83
CA GLY A 152 -3.83 -12.32 7.09
C GLY A 152 -4.62 -12.77 8.33
N VAL A 153 -5.94 -12.62 8.31
CA VAL A 153 -6.80 -12.89 9.49
C VAL A 153 -7.90 -13.93 9.25
N GLY A 154 -8.00 -14.51 8.05
CA GLY A 154 -8.92 -15.62 7.77
C GLY A 154 -10.38 -15.22 7.52
N ASP A 155 -10.69 -13.93 7.30
CA ASP A 155 -12.05 -13.50 6.95
C ASP A 155 -12.34 -13.76 5.45
N PHE A 156 -12.64 -15.02 5.14
CA PHE A 156 -12.97 -15.47 3.79
C PHE A 156 -14.30 -14.89 3.28
N GLU A 157 -15.24 -14.54 4.16
CA GLU A 157 -16.51 -13.91 3.80
C GLU A 157 -16.30 -12.54 3.17
N THR A 158 -15.56 -11.68 3.86
CA THR A 158 -15.18 -10.37 3.32
C THR A 158 -14.23 -10.52 2.13
N GLY A 159 -13.31 -11.48 2.17
CA GLY A 159 -12.44 -11.83 1.05
C GLY A 159 -13.24 -12.10 -0.23
N ARG A 160 -14.28 -12.93 -0.15
CA ARG A 160 -15.17 -13.23 -1.29
C ARG A 160 -15.89 -12.00 -1.82
N LYS A 161 -16.41 -11.12 -0.95
CA LYS A 161 -17.03 -9.86 -1.37
C LYS A 161 -16.06 -8.98 -2.16
N LEU A 162 -14.81 -8.89 -1.72
CA LEU A 162 -13.75 -8.15 -2.42
C LEU A 162 -13.40 -8.79 -3.78
N ALA A 163 -13.31 -10.11 -3.84
CA ALA A 163 -13.05 -10.85 -5.08
C ALA A 163 -14.19 -10.70 -6.09
N ASP A 164 -15.46 -10.80 -5.66
CA ASP A 164 -16.65 -10.58 -6.50
C ASP A 164 -16.65 -9.16 -7.11
N ILE A 165 -16.21 -8.14 -6.36
CA ILE A 165 -16.05 -6.76 -6.87
C ILE A 165 -14.94 -6.70 -7.92
N ASN A 166 -13.75 -7.21 -7.59
CA ASN A 166 -12.57 -7.10 -8.44
C ASN A 166 -12.76 -7.85 -9.78
N THR A 167 -13.32 -9.06 -9.73
CA THR A 167 -13.57 -9.88 -10.92
C THR A 167 -14.55 -9.23 -11.88
N ARG A 168 -15.58 -8.56 -11.36
CA ARG A 168 -16.55 -7.80 -12.16
C ARG A 168 -15.92 -6.61 -12.89
N VAL A 169 -15.11 -5.81 -12.20
CA VAL A 169 -14.59 -4.55 -12.78
C VAL A 169 -13.43 -4.74 -13.76
N PHE A 170 -12.81 -5.93 -13.79
CA PHE A 170 -11.71 -6.28 -14.70
C PHE A 170 -12.09 -7.35 -15.74
N GLN A 171 -13.38 -7.51 -16.04
CA GLN A 171 -13.83 -8.51 -17.03
C GLN A 171 -13.33 -8.20 -18.46
N ASP A 172 -13.31 -6.92 -18.85
CA ASP A 172 -13.06 -6.45 -20.22
C ASP A 172 -11.59 -6.04 -20.51
N VAL A 173 -10.63 -6.74 -19.90
CA VAL A 173 -9.19 -6.53 -20.14
C VAL A 173 -8.46 -7.82 -20.47
N GLU A 174 -7.37 -7.71 -21.20
CA GLU A 174 -6.50 -8.83 -21.57
C GLU A 174 -5.64 -9.27 -20.38
N TYR A 175 -5.03 -8.29 -19.70
CA TYR A 175 -4.21 -8.50 -18.52
C TYR A 175 -4.60 -7.51 -17.40
N ILE A 176 -4.34 -7.93 -16.16
CA ILE A 176 -4.50 -7.11 -14.96
C ILE A 176 -3.13 -6.91 -14.35
N ILE A 177 -2.60 -5.69 -14.44
CA ILE A 177 -1.25 -5.35 -14.02
C ILE A 177 -1.28 -4.80 -12.61
N THR A 178 -0.34 -5.21 -11.78
CA THR A 178 -0.09 -4.58 -10.49
C THR A 178 1.40 -4.53 -10.19
N ASP A 179 1.82 -3.43 -9.60
CA ASP A 179 3.17 -3.12 -9.11
C ASP A 179 3.27 -3.38 -7.59
N CYS A 180 2.44 -4.30 -7.11
CA CYS A 180 2.46 -4.83 -5.75
C CYS A 180 2.47 -6.36 -5.79
N ALA A 181 3.62 -6.97 -5.53
CA ALA A 181 3.79 -8.42 -5.47
C ALA A 181 2.77 -9.11 -4.53
N THR A 182 2.40 -8.46 -3.43
CA THR A 182 1.37 -8.97 -2.50
C THR A 182 -0.01 -8.96 -3.12
N CYS A 183 -0.37 -7.92 -3.87
CA CYS A 183 -1.63 -7.88 -4.61
C CYS A 183 -1.62 -8.96 -5.70
N ALA A 184 -0.56 -9.06 -6.50
CA ALA A 184 -0.46 -10.09 -7.55
C ALA A 184 -0.65 -11.51 -6.99
N SER A 185 0.03 -11.84 -5.89
CA SER A 185 -0.10 -13.15 -5.22
C SER A 185 -1.52 -13.39 -4.69
N ALA A 186 -2.09 -12.43 -3.95
CA ALA A 186 -3.43 -12.56 -3.39
C ALA A 186 -4.51 -12.70 -4.47
N LEU A 187 -4.46 -11.87 -5.51
CA LEU A 187 -5.43 -11.91 -6.61
C LEU A 187 -5.40 -13.25 -7.36
N LYS A 188 -4.21 -13.85 -7.54
CA LYS A 188 -4.07 -15.17 -8.18
C LYS A 188 -4.58 -16.32 -7.32
N GLU A 189 -4.67 -16.15 -6.01
CA GLU A 189 -5.11 -17.17 -5.06
C GLU A 189 -6.63 -17.18 -4.79
N TYR A 190 -7.38 -16.26 -5.40
CA TYR A 190 -8.84 -16.23 -5.31
C TYR A 190 -9.50 -17.57 -5.64
N PRO A 191 -9.13 -18.30 -6.72
CA PRO A 191 -9.76 -19.57 -7.07
C PRO A 191 -9.59 -20.63 -5.97
N LYS A 192 -8.43 -20.65 -5.31
CA LYS A 192 -8.10 -21.70 -4.34
C LYS A 192 -8.77 -21.48 -2.99
N TYR A 193 -8.78 -20.24 -2.50
CA TYR A 193 -9.20 -19.94 -1.12
C TYR A 193 -10.58 -19.28 -1.03
N LEU A 194 -11.03 -18.59 -2.08
CA LEU A 194 -12.26 -17.81 -2.05
C LEU A 194 -13.37 -18.43 -2.90
N ALA A 195 -13.08 -19.33 -3.84
CA ALA A 195 -14.14 -19.97 -4.61
C ALA A 195 -14.84 -21.06 -3.78
N ASN A 196 -15.98 -20.71 -3.17
CA ASN A 196 -16.81 -21.65 -2.41
C ASN A 196 -17.93 -22.31 -3.25
N THR A 197 -17.97 -22.06 -4.56
CA THR A 197 -18.88 -22.69 -5.52
C THR A 197 -18.15 -22.92 -6.86
N PRO A 198 -18.57 -23.90 -7.69
CA PRO A 198 -17.99 -24.12 -9.01
C PRO A 198 -18.07 -22.87 -9.91
N ALA A 199 -19.21 -22.17 -9.91
CA ALA A 199 -19.38 -20.95 -10.70
C ALA A 199 -18.41 -19.83 -10.29
N ARG A 200 -18.13 -19.66 -8.98
CA ARG A 200 -17.11 -18.71 -8.51
C ARG A 200 -15.71 -19.17 -8.90
N TYR A 201 -15.44 -20.47 -8.86
CA TYR A 201 -14.14 -21.01 -9.26
C TYR A 201 -13.82 -20.64 -10.70
N ASP A 202 -14.77 -20.83 -11.63
CA ASP A 202 -14.57 -20.49 -13.04
C ASP A 202 -14.29 -19.00 -13.25
N VAL A 203 -15.09 -18.12 -12.62
CA VAL A 203 -14.90 -16.66 -12.68
C VAL A 203 -13.56 -16.24 -12.10
N TYR A 204 -13.21 -16.74 -10.92
CA TYR A 204 -11.97 -16.38 -10.24
C TYR A 204 -10.76 -16.93 -11.00
N ASN A 205 -10.86 -18.12 -11.58
CA ASN A 205 -9.79 -18.73 -12.36
C ASN A 205 -9.51 -17.92 -13.63
N GLY A 206 -10.56 -17.53 -14.37
CA GLY A 206 -10.43 -16.64 -15.51
C GLY A 206 -9.82 -15.28 -15.15
N PHE A 207 -10.20 -14.71 -13.99
CA PHE A 207 -9.59 -13.49 -13.46
C PHE A 207 -8.11 -13.68 -13.10
N ALA A 208 -7.78 -14.71 -12.32
CA ALA A 208 -6.41 -15.00 -11.88
C ALA A 208 -5.46 -15.24 -13.06
N ALA A 209 -5.94 -15.86 -14.13
CA ALA A 209 -5.18 -16.09 -15.37
C ALA A 209 -4.73 -14.79 -16.05
N LYS A 210 -5.45 -13.68 -15.84
CA LYS A 210 -5.10 -12.35 -16.39
C LYS A 210 -4.13 -11.56 -15.51
N VAL A 211 -3.99 -11.90 -14.23
CA VAL A 211 -3.17 -11.15 -13.28
C VAL A 211 -1.68 -11.31 -13.60
N ARG A 212 -0.97 -10.19 -13.71
CA ARG A 212 0.48 -10.13 -13.91
C ARG A 212 1.09 -9.12 -12.94
N ASP A 213 2.22 -9.51 -12.35
CA ASP A 213 3.12 -8.55 -11.71
C ASP A 213 3.72 -7.65 -12.80
N LEU A 214 3.99 -6.38 -12.47
CA LEU A 214 4.53 -5.42 -13.43
C LEU A 214 5.81 -5.94 -14.10
N THR A 215 6.76 -6.48 -13.35
CA THR A 215 8.04 -6.93 -13.91
C THR A 215 7.87 -8.13 -14.84
N ASP A 216 7.02 -9.07 -14.45
CA ASP A 216 6.64 -10.22 -15.29
C ASP A 216 5.95 -9.77 -16.58
N PHE A 217 5.04 -8.80 -16.49
CA PHE A 217 4.37 -8.25 -17.66
C PHE A 217 5.33 -7.56 -18.63
N LEU A 218 6.21 -6.69 -18.12
CA LEU A 218 7.15 -5.94 -18.97
C LEU A 218 8.13 -6.88 -19.70
N VAL A 219 8.61 -7.93 -19.03
CA VAL A 219 9.62 -8.83 -19.58
C VAL A 219 9.01 -9.96 -20.41
N ASN A 220 7.96 -10.61 -19.92
CA ASN A 220 7.45 -11.85 -20.54
C ASN A 220 6.23 -11.62 -21.45
N VAL A 221 5.46 -10.54 -21.25
CA VAL A 221 4.23 -10.28 -22.03
C VAL A 221 4.45 -9.19 -23.07
N LEU A 222 4.92 -8.01 -22.66
CA LEU A 222 5.30 -6.95 -23.60
C LEU A 222 6.61 -7.27 -24.33
N ASN A 223 7.45 -8.12 -23.74
CA ASN A 223 8.74 -8.51 -24.28
C ASN A 223 9.56 -7.28 -24.71
N LEU A 224 9.63 -6.28 -23.82
CA LEU A 224 10.32 -5.04 -24.12
C LEU A 224 11.82 -5.33 -24.33
N PRO A 225 12.44 -4.76 -25.38
CA PRO A 225 13.88 -4.89 -25.55
C PRO A 225 14.61 -4.17 -24.41
N GLN A 226 15.83 -4.59 -24.10
CA GLN A 226 16.63 -3.98 -23.02
C GLN A 226 16.77 -2.46 -23.18
N LEU A 227 16.91 -1.98 -24.42
CA LEU A 227 17.01 -0.56 -24.76
C LEU A 227 15.72 0.25 -24.48
N ALA A 228 14.59 -0.39 -24.20
CA ALA A 228 13.36 0.30 -23.81
C ALA A 228 13.37 0.77 -22.35
N TYR A 229 14.28 0.25 -21.52
CA TYR A 229 14.41 0.64 -20.12
C TYR A 229 15.38 1.82 -19.99
N GLU A 230 14.83 3.01 -19.84
CA GLU A 230 15.60 4.24 -19.56
C GLU A 230 15.65 4.53 -18.07
N SER A 231 16.82 4.90 -17.56
CA SER A 231 17.00 5.30 -16.17
C SER A 231 16.39 6.67 -15.87
N SER A 232 15.62 6.75 -14.78
CA SER A 232 15.13 8.00 -14.24
C SER A 232 16.30 8.89 -13.76
N ALA A 233 16.10 10.22 -13.76
CA ALA A 233 17.17 11.16 -13.41
C ALA A 233 17.70 10.96 -11.98
N GLU A 234 16.86 10.45 -11.07
CA GLU A 234 17.20 10.24 -9.66
C GLU A 234 18.19 9.08 -9.43
N VAL A 235 18.24 8.12 -10.36
CA VAL A 235 19.02 6.89 -10.19
C VAL A 235 20.32 6.87 -11.00
N LYS A 236 20.52 7.85 -11.89
CA LYS A 236 21.74 7.95 -12.70
C LYS A 236 22.98 8.15 -11.81
N GLY A 237 24.02 7.36 -12.09
CA GLY A 237 25.26 7.32 -11.32
C GLY A 237 25.14 6.67 -9.95
N ARG A 238 24.02 5.99 -9.64
CA ARG A 238 23.77 5.39 -8.33
C ARG A 238 23.91 3.86 -8.36
N LYS A 239 24.24 3.32 -7.20
CA LYS A 239 24.27 1.87 -6.95
C LYS A 239 22.90 1.39 -6.49
N VAL A 240 22.29 0.51 -7.26
CA VAL A 240 20.95 -0.03 -6.99
C VAL A 240 21.08 -1.51 -6.61
N THR A 241 20.43 -1.90 -5.52
CA THR A 241 20.24 -3.31 -5.15
C THR A 241 18.76 -3.69 -5.16
N TRP A 242 18.49 -5.00 -5.11
CA TRP A 242 17.14 -5.54 -5.18
C TRP A 242 16.76 -6.28 -3.90
N HIS A 243 15.58 -5.97 -3.38
CA HIS A 243 14.90 -6.79 -2.40
C HIS A 243 13.78 -7.58 -3.07
N ASP A 244 13.91 -8.90 -3.10
CA ASP A 244 12.89 -9.82 -3.58
C ASP A 244 11.71 -9.87 -2.59
N PRO A 245 10.51 -9.40 -2.96
CA PRO A 245 9.33 -9.65 -2.15
C PRO A 245 9.07 -11.16 -2.10
N CYS A 246 8.79 -11.69 -0.91
CA CYS A 246 8.50 -13.12 -0.74
C CYS A 246 7.33 -13.60 -1.62
N HIS A 247 6.30 -12.76 -1.80
CA HIS A 247 5.16 -13.05 -2.68
C HIS A 247 5.54 -13.03 -4.17
N ALA A 248 6.58 -12.31 -4.59
CA ALA A 248 7.07 -12.37 -5.97
C ALA A 248 7.89 -13.64 -6.18
N ILE A 249 8.93 -13.84 -5.38
CA ILE A 249 9.92 -14.89 -5.65
C ILE A 249 9.45 -16.30 -5.26
N ARG A 250 8.76 -16.45 -4.13
CA ARG A 250 8.36 -17.79 -3.62
C ARG A 250 7.01 -18.24 -4.15
N TYR A 251 6.10 -17.29 -4.33
CA TYR A 251 4.73 -17.62 -4.74
C TYR A 251 4.53 -17.46 -6.25
N LEU A 252 4.98 -16.35 -6.85
CA LEU A 252 4.82 -16.11 -8.29
C LEU A 252 5.97 -16.65 -9.14
N GLY A 253 7.07 -17.10 -8.52
CA GLY A 253 8.27 -17.56 -9.24
C GLY A 253 9.01 -16.44 -9.98
N ILE A 254 8.78 -15.18 -9.61
CA ILE A 254 9.39 -14.02 -10.26
C ILE A 254 10.76 -13.79 -9.65
N ARG A 255 11.80 -14.03 -10.45
CA ARG A 255 13.20 -13.95 -10.02
C ARG A 255 14.03 -13.17 -11.02
N GLU A 256 14.06 -13.63 -12.27
CA GLU A 256 14.94 -13.05 -13.30
C GLU A 256 14.37 -11.78 -13.91
N GLN A 257 13.05 -11.62 -13.92
CA GLN A 257 12.37 -10.48 -14.53
C GLN A 257 12.79 -9.12 -13.95
N PRO A 258 12.74 -8.88 -12.62
CA PRO A 258 13.24 -7.61 -12.06
C PRO A 258 14.74 -7.41 -12.33
N ARG A 259 15.54 -8.49 -12.33
CA ARG A 259 16.99 -8.43 -12.58
C ARG A 259 17.30 -8.08 -14.03
N ALA A 260 16.54 -8.60 -14.98
CA ALA A 260 16.65 -8.27 -16.39
C ALA A 260 16.41 -6.77 -16.62
N ILE A 261 15.39 -6.20 -15.97
CA ILE A 261 15.11 -4.76 -16.01
C ILE A 261 16.28 -3.99 -15.39
N LEU A 262 16.69 -4.32 -14.16
CA LEU A 262 17.74 -3.60 -13.43
C LEU A 262 19.09 -3.61 -14.15
N LYS A 263 19.48 -4.75 -14.75
CA LYS A 263 20.71 -4.88 -15.55
C LYS A 263 20.65 -4.13 -16.88
N SER A 264 19.46 -3.77 -17.36
CA SER A 264 19.28 -3.03 -18.60
C SER A 264 19.33 -1.50 -18.40
N LEU A 265 19.35 -1.03 -17.15
CA LEU A 265 19.31 0.39 -16.84
C LEU A 265 20.65 1.07 -17.17
N PRO A 266 20.70 2.03 -18.11
CA PRO A 266 21.91 2.78 -18.40
C PRO A 266 22.29 3.68 -17.22
N ASP A 267 23.58 3.94 -17.03
CA ASP A 267 24.06 4.81 -15.95
C ASP A 267 23.70 4.32 -14.53
N VAL A 268 23.36 3.04 -14.33
CA VAL A 268 23.03 2.46 -13.02
C VAL A 268 23.95 1.27 -12.73
N GLU A 269 24.56 1.22 -11.55
CA GLU A 269 25.32 0.05 -11.10
C GLU A 269 24.39 -0.89 -10.33
N PHE A 270 23.96 -1.99 -10.95
CA PHE A 270 23.19 -3.02 -10.24
C PHE A 270 24.12 -3.94 -9.42
N VAL A 271 23.89 -4.01 -8.11
CA VAL A 271 24.56 -4.94 -7.20
C VAL A 271 23.55 -5.88 -6.54
N GLU A 272 23.78 -7.19 -6.64
CA GLU A 272 22.87 -8.18 -6.05
C GLU A 272 23.02 -8.19 -4.52
N MET A 273 21.89 -8.14 -3.81
CA MET A 273 21.90 -8.24 -2.35
C MET A 273 22.12 -9.68 -1.91
N VAL A 274 23.04 -9.89 -0.97
CA VAL A 274 23.16 -11.20 -0.31
C VAL A 274 21.85 -11.52 0.40
N ARG A 275 21.28 -12.69 0.14
CA ARG A 275 19.97 -13.12 0.69
C ARG A 275 18.86 -12.11 0.37
N ALA A 276 18.79 -11.65 -0.89
CA ALA A 276 17.77 -10.72 -1.39
C ALA A 276 16.32 -11.14 -1.01
N ASP A 277 16.04 -12.45 -0.99
CA ASP A 277 14.75 -13.08 -0.68
C ASP A 277 14.45 -13.24 0.82
N GLN A 278 15.38 -12.87 1.70
CA GLN A 278 15.12 -12.85 3.13
C GLN A 278 13.99 -11.84 3.44
N CYS A 279 13.03 -12.27 4.26
CA CYS A 279 11.85 -11.48 4.59
C CYS A 279 12.21 -10.09 5.14
N CYS A 280 11.52 -9.05 4.66
CA CYS A 280 11.70 -7.69 5.17
C CYS A 280 11.16 -7.52 6.60
N GLY A 281 10.21 -8.35 7.05
CA GLY A 281 9.58 -8.26 8.37
C GLY A 281 8.16 -7.66 8.39
N MET A 282 7.63 -7.19 7.25
CA MET A 282 6.31 -6.53 7.21
C MET A 282 5.15 -7.48 7.58
N ALA A 283 5.02 -8.63 6.91
CA ALA A 283 4.07 -9.71 7.22
C ALA A 283 2.60 -9.32 7.57
N GLY A 284 2.12 -8.16 7.12
CA GLY A 284 0.74 -7.70 7.29
C GLY A 284 0.39 -7.48 8.76
N ALA A 285 -0.70 -8.13 9.20
CA ALA A 285 -1.19 -8.07 10.58
C ALA A 285 -0.12 -8.49 11.60
N PHE A 286 0.78 -9.42 11.25
CA PHE A 286 1.85 -9.86 12.12
C PHE A 286 2.70 -8.69 12.63
N SER A 287 3.13 -7.76 11.78
CA SER A 287 3.98 -6.67 12.26
C SER A 287 3.23 -5.58 13.03
N LEU A 288 1.90 -5.54 12.95
CA LEU A 288 1.06 -4.66 13.77
C LEU A 288 0.95 -5.22 15.20
N HIS A 289 0.70 -6.53 15.32
CA HIS A 289 0.57 -7.18 16.61
C HIS A 289 1.93 -7.45 17.29
N TYR A 290 2.90 -7.96 16.53
CA TYR A 290 4.19 -8.47 17.01
C TYR A 290 5.38 -7.63 16.50
N TYR A 291 5.30 -6.32 16.69
CA TYR A 291 6.29 -5.39 16.14
C TYR A 291 7.73 -5.66 16.60
N ASP A 292 7.96 -6.06 17.86
CA ASP A 292 9.31 -6.36 18.35
C ASP A 292 9.95 -7.58 17.67
N LEU A 293 9.15 -8.59 17.32
CA LEU A 293 9.63 -9.73 16.53
C LEU A 293 9.87 -9.33 15.07
N SER A 294 8.96 -8.54 14.51
CA SER A 294 9.09 -7.96 13.17
C SER A 294 10.39 -7.15 13.03
N LYS A 295 10.74 -6.32 14.01
CA LYS A 295 12.02 -5.58 14.06
C LYS A 295 13.22 -6.51 14.00
N LYS A 296 13.25 -7.58 14.80
CA LYS A 296 14.37 -8.55 14.82
C LYS A 296 14.57 -9.23 13.45
N ILE A 297 13.49 -9.46 12.70
CA ILE A 297 13.56 -9.98 11.32
C ILE A 297 14.15 -8.90 10.40
N ALA A 298 13.60 -7.70 10.48
CA ALA A 298 13.99 -6.58 9.63
C ALA A 298 15.43 -6.12 9.86
N ASP A 299 15.94 -6.21 11.08
CA ASP A 299 17.31 -5.83 11.41
C ASP A 299 18.33 -6.71 10.66
N LYS A 300 18.03 -8.01 10.44
CA LYS A 300 18.86 -8.88 9.59
C LYS A 300 18.86 -8.42 8.14
N LYS A 301 17.71 -7.96 7.63
CA LYS A 301 17.59 -7.38 6.29
C LYS A 301 18.39 -6.07 6.17
N ALA A 302 18.38 -5.23 7.20
CA ALA A 302 19.18 -4.00 7.23
C ALA A 302 20.68 -4.29 7.07
N GLU A 303 21.22 -5.32 7.74
CA GLU A 303 22.63 -5.70 7.58
C GLU A 303 22.93 -6.13 6.14
N THR A 304 22.07 -6.94 5.51
CA THR A 304 22.27 -7.32 4.09
C THR A 304 22.20 -6.14 3.12
N ILE A 305 21.36 -5.14 3.41
CA ILE A 305 21.32 -3.90 2.64
C ILE A 305 22.63 -3.12 2.83
N LYS A 306 23.13 -3.02 4.07
CA LYS A 306 24.40 -2.35 4.37
C LYS A 306 25.57 -3.00 3.64
N GLU A 307 25.64 -4.33 3.68
CA GLU A 307 26.68 -5.14 3.01
C GLU A 307 26.70 -4.91 1.49
N SER A 308 25.55 -4.64 0.86
CA SER A 308 25.48 -4.36 -0.58
C SER A 308 26.15 -3.04 -0.97
N GLY A 309 26.32 -2.10 -0.03
CA GLY A 309 26.82 -0.76 -0.29
C GLY A 309 25.93 0.10 -1.19
N ALA A 310 24.68 -0.32 -1.45
CA ALA A 310 23.79 0.34 -2.38
C ALA A 310 23.21 1.66 -1.87
N ASP A 311 23.07 2.62 -2.78
CA ASP A 311 22.39 3.89 -2.58
C ASP A 311 20.87 3.73 -2.54
N ILE A 312 20.36 2.75 -3.28
CA ILE A 312 18.94 2.52 -3.50
C ILE A 312 18.65 1.03 -3.31
N VAL A 313 17.61 0.72 -2.53
CA VAL A 313 17.01 -0.60 -2.43
C VAL A 313 15.70 -0.60 -3.20
N ALA A 314 15.71 -1.25 -4.36
CA ALA A 314 14.54 -1.39 -5.21
C ALA A 314 13.72 -2.63 -4.83
N THR A 315 12.40 -2.56 -5.01
CA THR A 315 11.48 -3.69 -4.79
C THR A 315 10.21 -3.54 -5.65
N SER A 316 9.35 -4.56 -5.71
CA SER A 316 8.02 -4.49 -6.38
C SER A 316 6.85 -4.60 -5.40
N CYS A 317 7.06 -4.30 -4.12
CA CYS A 317 6.04 -4.42 -3.09
C CYS A 317 6.00 -3.16 -2.20
N PRO A 318 4.96 -2.33 -2.32
CA PRO A 318 4.76 -1.16 -1.44
C PRO A 318 4.75 -1.50 0.05
N GLY A 319 4.26 -2.69 0.43
CA GLY A 319 4.36 -3.18 1.82
C GLY A 319 5.81 -3.37 2.28
N CYS A 320 6.66 -3.93 1.41
CA CYS A 320 8.10 -3.99 1.69
C CYS A 320 8.68 -2.58 1.78
N MET A 321 8.29 -1.65 0.89
CA MET A 321 8.81 -0.27 0.92
C MET A 321 8.55 0.42 2.26
N ILE A 322 7.32 0.35 2.76
CA ILE A 322 6.93 0.92 4.07
C ILE A 322 7.84 0.37 5.17
N HIS A 323 8.01 -0.95 5.22
CA HIS A 323 8.71 -1.59 6.31
C HIS A 323 10.24 -1.49 6.22
N LEU A 324 10.79 -1.51 5.02
CA LEU A 324 12.21 -1.24 4.78
C LEU A 324 12.55 0.20 5.14
N THR A 325 11.70 1.16 4.78
CA THR A 325 11.90 2.58 5.14
C THR A 325 11.93 2.77 6.65
N ASP A 326 10.98 2.17 7.37
CA ASP A 326 10.99 2.15 8.84
C ASP A 326 12.30 1.59 9.39
N THR A 327 12.70 0.42 8.89
CA THR A 327 13.87 -0.30 9.35
C THR A 327 15.17 0.48 9.14
N LEU A 328 15.36 1.05 7.95
CA LEU A 328 16.55 1.83 7.63
C LEU A 328 16.63 3.11 8.48
N ARG A 329 15.50 3.79 8.71
CA ARG A 329 15.44 4.96 9.60
C ARG A 329 15.80 4.60 11.04
N ARG A 330 15.24 3.52 11.59
CA ARG A 330 15.59 3.03 12.95
C ARG A 330 17.08 2.72 13.07
N LYS A 331 17.68 2.18 12.02
CA LYS A 331 19.10 1.81 11.95
C LYS A 331 20.01 2.99 11.57
N LYS A 332 19.45 4.19 11.36
CA LYS A 332 20.16 5.41 10.91
C LYS A 332 20.95 5.16 9.62
N MET A 333 20.35 4.39 8.71
CA MET A 333 20.86 4.10 7.37
C MET A 333 20.04 4.88 6.35
N PHE A 334 20.70 5.39 5.32
CA PHE A 334 20.08 6.28 4.34
C PHE A 334 20.04 5.78 2.87
N PRO A 335 20.04 4.47 2.55
CA PRO A 335 19.61 4.04 1.22
C PRO A 335 18.16 4.47 0.96
N LYS A 336 17.88 4.97 -0.25
CA LYS A 336 16.50 5.24 -0.69
C LYS A 336 15.78 3.93 -0.96
N VAL A 337 14.51 3.84 -0.60
CA VAL A 337 13.68 2.66 -0.90
C VAL A 337 12.71 3.04 -2.00
N MET A 338 12.80 2.36 -3.14
CA MET A 338 12.05 2.70 -4.35
C MET A 338 11.32 1.47 -4.90
N ASN A 339 10.17 1.68 -5.52
CA ASN A 339 9.56 0.72 -6.41
C ASN A 339 10.36 0.67 -7.72
N ILE A 340 10.42 -0.51 -8.36
CA ILE A 340 11.15 -0.66 -9.63
C ILE A 340 10.69 0.34 -10.70
N ILE A 341 9.41 0.71 -10.73
CA ILE A 341 8.89 1.65 -11.73
C ILE A 341 9.46 3.07 -11.55
N GLU A 342 9.85 3.45 -10.32
CA GLU A 342 10.45 4.76 -10.05
C GLU A 342 11.88 4.87 -10.58
N LEU A 343 12.52 3.72 -10.88
CA LEU A 343 13.82 3.69 -11.54
C LEU A 343 13.70 3.94 -13.05
N LEU A 344 12.50 3.83 -13.62
CA LEU A 344 12.26 3.91 -15.06
C LEU A 344 11.78 5.31 -15.48
N ARG A 345 12.02 5.67 -16.74
CA ARG A 345 11.61 6.93 -17.36
C ARG A 345 10.59 6.79 -18.49
#